data_AF-A0A6G0HJI1-F1
#
_entry.id   AF-A0A6G0HJI1-F1
#
_cell.length_a   1.000
_cell.length_b   1.000
_cell.length_c   1.000
_cell.angle_alpha   90.00
_cell.angle_beta   90.00
_cell.angle_gamma   90.00
#
_symmetry.space_group_name_H-M   'P 1'
#
loop_
_entity.id
_entity.type
_entity.pdbx_description
1 polymer ?
#
loop_
_entity_poly.entity_id
_entity_poly.type
_entity_poly.pdbx_seq_one_letter_code
_entity_poly.pdbx_strand_id
1 'polypeptide(L)'
;MWPSGVGSRQPCPRESALRRAAISGNINALPPHNVPTGRSVRVFICSNPDDTEAERNALKEHVYPKLRDFCRENYGIEFQVVDLYWGVDPEEWDSPELQRLRMKLLEECLKTSAGPCFVALVGEKYGSIRVPGEVESAEFEMILDAAVEAGLDTHILEEWYCRDENSVPPAYYLKPKAQMLKNYQNSMESSSAAKTKNDKAWRNVSEEIKRIFRTAVLQLQEKGTMKSAQAKKFLCSALEDELDFALGKQTPAFLRKCVCYIRKISNFDRFAKLPEMSRYMDIVVSGDPGHAQPGSLRTPPEGYSQEVESNYVEGLCKQFYEDMVDIIQATVQQNFDTESDPLYDEILQHLSLCQTYAALYEFKTESLDYIQEYLMPS
;
A
#
# COMPACT_ATOMS: atom_id res chain seq x y z
N MET A 1 8.69 -3.21 61.92
CA MET A 1 9.97 -3.01 61.22
C MET A 1 9.74 -3.33 59.76
N TRP A 2 9.63 -2.31 58.92
CA TRP A 2 9.62 -2.48 57.47
C TRP A 2 11.09 -2.57 57.01
N PRO A 3 11.44 -3.39 56.01
CA PRO A 3 12.81 -3.44 55.52
C PRO A 3 13.10 -2.14 54.78
N SER A 4 13.92 -1.29 55.40
CA SER A 4 14.59 -0.16 54.79
C SER A 4 15.56 -0.68 53.72
N GLY A 5 15.28 -0.47 52.43
CA GLY A 5 16.20 -0.96 51.42
C GLY A 5 15.78 -0.84 49.96
N VAL A 6 15.30 0.32 49.50
CA VAL A 6 15.51 0.75 48.10
C VAL A 6 15.66 2.26 48.15
N GLY A 7 16.83 2.79 47.80
CA GLY A 7 17.05 4.23 47.74
C GLY A 7 16.06 4.86 46.76
N SER A 8 15.25 5.80 47.24
CA SER A 8 14.42 6.64 46.40
C SER A 8 15.33 7.52 45.53
N ARG A 9 15.75 7.00 44.37
CA ARG A 9 16.30 7.86 43.31
C ARG A 9 15.17 8.83 42.96
N GLN A 10 15.35 10.11 43.26
CA GLN A 10 14.46 11.13 42.70
C GLN A 10 14.49 10.97 41.18
N PRO A 11 13.32 10.87 40.52
CA PRO A 11 13.29 10.70 39.07
C PRO A 11 14.03 11.87 38.44
N CYS A 12 14.85 11.59 37.43
CA CYS A 12 15.54 12.68 36.75
C CYS A 12 14.51 13.65 36.13
N PRO A 13 14.88 14.92 35.89
CA PRO A 13 13.94 15.91 35.33
C PRO A 13 13.30 15.46 34.00
N ARG A 14 14.01 14.62 33.23
CA ARG A 14 13.54 14.02 31.98
C ARG A 14 12.44 12.98 32.21
N GLU A 15 12.62 12.03 33.14
CA GLU A 15 11.58 11.08 33.54
C GLU A 15 10.34 11.79 34.08
N SER A 16 10.54 12.88 34.84
CA SER A 16 9.45 13.69 35.39
C SER A 16 8.62 14.38 34.29
N ALA A 17 9.25 14.82 33.21
CA ALA A 17 8.55 15.43 32.07
C ALA A 17 7.78 14.38 31.24
N LEU A 18 8.37 13.20 31.02
CA LEU A 18 7.74 12.08 30.33
C LEU A 18 6.52 11.57 31.08
N ARG A 19 6.63 11.38 32.41
CA ARG A 19 5.48 11.01 33.26
C ARG A 19 4.36 12.03 33.18
N ARG A 20 4.68 13.32 33.24
CA ARG A 20 3.66 14.38 33.08
C ARG A 20 2.99 14.33 31.71
N ALA A 21 3.74 14.09 30.64
CA ALA A 21 3.18 13.95 29.30
C ALA A 21 2.24 12.74 29.18
N ALA A 22 2.63 11.59 29.76
CA ALA A 22 1.80 10.39 29.80
C ALA A 22 0.50 10.61 30.59
N ILE A 23 0.60 11.19 31.79
CA ILE A 23 -0.56 11.50 32.66
C ILE A 23 -1.49 12.51 32.00
N SER A 24 -0.97 13.47 31.25
CA SER A 24 -1.77 14.46 30.52
C SER A 24 -2.33 13.93 29.20
N GLY A 25 -2.10 12.66 28.85
CA GLY A 25 -2.54 12.05 27.58
C GLY A 25 -1.79 12.54 26.34
N ASN A 26 -0.65 13.23 26.49
CA ASN A 26 0.15 13.70 25.36
C ASN A 26 1.12 12.61 24.90
N ILE A 27 0.57 11.57 24.26
CA ILE A 27 1.32 10.42 23.76
C ILE A 27 2.37 10.79 22.70
N ASN A 28 2.16 11.89 21.96
CA ASN A 28 3.09 12.37 20.94
C ASN A 28 4.37 12.96 21.54
N ALA A 29 4.34 13.36 22.81
CA ALA A 29 5.51 13.85 23.52
C ALA A 29 6.35 12.71 24.16
N LEU A 30 5.86 11.47 24.09
CA LEU A 30 6.60 10.29 24.56
C LEU A 30 7.55 9.79 23.45
N PRO A 31 8.76 9.34 23.80
CA PRO A 31 9.63 8.68 22.84
C PRO A 31 8.96 7.44 22.25
N PRO A 32 9.17 7.12 20.97
CA PRO A 32 8.49 6.00 20.31
C PRO A 32 8.72 4.63 20.97
N HIS A 33 9.84 4.44 21.68
CA HIS A 33 10.14 3.21 22.40
C HIS A 33 9.38 3.08 23.73
N ASN A 34 8.86 4.18 24.28
CA ASN A 34 8.05 4.15 25.51
C ASN A 34 6.55 3.99 25.22
N VAL A 35 6.14 4.04 23.95
CA VAL A 35 4.76 3.77 23.54
C VAL A 35 4.67 2.29 23.19
N PRO A 36 3.72 1.53 23.76
CA PRO A 36 3.56 0.13 23.40
C PRO A 36 3.32 -0.03 21.90
N THR A 37 4.24 -0.74 21.25
CA THR A 37 4.07 -1.20 19.88
C THR A 37 3.34 -2.55 19.89
N GLY A 38 2.70 -2.92 18.78
CA GLY A 38 1.90 -4.15 18.71
C GLY A 38 2.75 -5.38 19.02
N ARG A 39 2.15 -6.42 19.64
CA ARG A 39 2.82 -7.69 19.96
C ARG A 39 2.99 -8.61 18.74
N SER A 40 3.18 -8.02 17.57
CA SER A 40 3.29 -8.72 16.29
C SER A 40 4.21 -7.97 15.35
N VAL A 41 4.99 -8.72 14.57
CA VAL A 41 5.72 -8.20 13.42
C VAL A 41 4.80 -8.26 12.21
N ARG A 42 4.39 -7.11 11.69
CA ARG A 42 3.53 -6.98 10.50
C ARG A 42 4.33 -6.35 9.37
N VAL A 43 4.64 -7.11 8.33
CA VAL A 43 5.46 -6.66 7.20
C VAL A 43 4.56 -6.41 5.99
N PHE A 44 4.51 -5.17 5.50
CA PHE A 44 3.85 -4.85 4.24
C PHE A 44 4.78 -5.14 3.05
N ILE A 45 4.29 -5.88 2.04
CA ILE A 45 5.01 -6.14 0.79
C ILE A 45 4.55 -5.13 -0.27
N CYS A 46 5.46 -4.24 -0.62
CA CYS A 46 5.32 -3.26 -1.69
C CYS A 46 6.01 -3.79 -2.94
N SER A 47 5.26 -4.07 -3.99
CA SER A 47 5.81 -4.68 -5.20
C SER A 47 4.86 -4.48 -6.39
N ASN A 48 5.39 -4.52 -7.60
CA ASN A 48 4.56 -4.65 -8.78
C ASN A 48 4.16 -6.13 -8.96
N PRO A 49 2.86 -6.45 -9.01
CA PRO A 49 2.41 -7.84 -9.04
C PRO A 49 2.83 -8.60 -10.31
N ASP A 50 2.97 -7.89 -11.44
CA ASP A 50 3.23 -8.46 -12.77
C ASP A 50 4.65 -9.02 -12.93
N ASP A 51 5.64 -8.43 -12.27
CA ASP A 51 7.06 -8.73 -12.51
C ASP A 51 7.77 -9.41 -11.34
N THR A 52 7.13 -9.46 -10.16
CA THR A 52 7.69 -10.06 -8.93
C THR A 52 7.00 -11.36 -8.48
N GLU A 53 6.26 -12.02 -9.36
CA GLU A 53 5.50 -13.24 -9.01
C GLU A 53 6.40 -14.35 -8.45
N ALA A 54 7.56 -14.59 -9.07
CA ALA A 54 8.49 -15.64 -8.67
C ALA A 54 9.06 -15.38 -7.26
N GLU A 55 9.47 -14.13 -6.99
CA GLU A 55 9.99 -13.67 -5.72
C GLU A 55 8.94 -13.82 -4.61
N ARG A 56 7.71 -13.31 -4.84
CA ARG A 56 6.63 -13.38 -3.84
C ARG A 56 6.25 -14.82 -3.51
N ASN A 57 6.13 -15.68 -4.52
CA ASN A 57 5.79 -17.09 -4.33
C ASN A 57 6.87 -17.83 -3.53
N ALA A 58 8.14 -17.63 -3.85
CA ALA A 58 9.24 -18.29 -3.14
C ALA A 58 9.39 -17.82 -1.70
N LEU A 59 9.26 -16.51 -1.44
CA LEU A 59 9.25 -15.97 -0.07
C LEU A 59 8.13 -16.59 0.76
N LYS A 60 6.95 -16.72 0.17
CA LYS A 60 5.80 -17.34 0.81
C LYS A 60 6.01 -18.82 1.13
N GLU A 61 6.54 -19.58 0.19
CA GLU A 61 6.72 -21.03 0.36
C GLU A 61 7.87 -21.37 1.29
N HIS A 62 8.96 -20.61 1.25
CA HIS A 62 10.23 -21.00 1.86
C HIS A 62 10.68 -20.13 3.03
N VAL A 63 10.22 -18.88 3.12
CA VAL A 63 10.74 -17.89 4.07
C VAL A 63 9.73 -17.53 5.16
N TYR A 64 8.50 -17.17 4.79
CA TYR A 64 7.48 -16.74 5.76
C TYR A 64 7.19 -17.79 6.86
N PRO A 65 7.11 -19.11 6.56
CA PRO A 65 6.93 -20.13 7.60
C PRO A 65 8.07 -20.13 8.62
N LYS A 66 9.32 -20.01 8.15
CA LYS A 66 10.51 -20.00 9.01
C LYS A 66 10.57 -18.77 9.91
N LEU A 67 10.24 -17.59 9.36
CA LEU A 67 10.17 -16.35 10.14
C LEU A 67 9.07 -16.41 11.21
N ARG A 68 7.94 -17.03 10.89
CA ARG A 68 6.85 -17.25 11.84
C ARG A 68 7.27 -18.18 12.98
N ASP A 69 7.95 -19.27 12.68
CA ASP A 69 8.46 -20.19 13.69
C ASP A 69 9.53 -19.49 14.55
N PHE A 70 10.46 -18.75 13.94
CA PHE A 70 11.49 -17.96 14.64
C PHE A 70 10.88 -16.92 15.60
N CYS A 71 9.90 -16.14 15.16
CA CYS A 71 9.25 -15.13 16.00
C CYS A 71 8.49 -15.77 17.17
N ARG A 72 7.80 -16.88 16.91
CA ARG A 72 7.03 -17.61 17.93
C ARG A 72 7.94 -18.25 18.97
N GLU A 73 9.03 -18.88 18.55
CA GLU A 73 9.93 -19.63 19.43
C GLU A 73 10.81 -18.73 20.29
N ASN A 74 11.33 -17.63 19.73
CA ASN A 74 12.27 -16.76 20.43
C ASN A 74 11.61 -15.62 21.22
N TYR A 75 10.47 -15.12 20.73
CA TYR A 75 9.84 -13.91 21.26
C TYR A 75 8.36 -14.10 21.65
N GLY A 76 7.74 -15.23 21.30
CA GLY A 76 6.33 -15.48 21.59
C GLY A 76 5.37 -14.52 20.85
N ILE A 77 5.81 -13.90 19.76
CA ILE A 77 5.01 -12.94 18.96
C ILE A 77 4.61 -13.53 17.61
N GLU A 78 3.55 -12.97 17.03
CA GLU A 78 3.10 -13.35 15.69
C GLU A 78 3.90 -12.63 14.60
N PHE A 79 4.21 -13.35 13.52
CA PHE A 79 4.74 -12.80 12.28
C PHE A 79 3.65 -12.85 11.20
N GLN A 80 3.27 -11.69 10.68
CA GLN A 80 2.27 -11.54 9.64
C GLN A 80 2.84 -10.78 8.45
N VAL A 81 2.60 -11.31 7.25
CA VAL A 81 2.91 -10.62 5.99
C VAL A 81 1.62 -10.12 5.38
N VAL A 82 1.63 -8.86 4.94
CA VAL A 82 0.53 -8.19 4.25
C VAL A 82 0.91 -8.03 2.78
N ASP A 83 0.44 -8.97 1.97
CA ASP A 83 0.53 -8.97 0.51
C ASP A 83 -0.90 -9.08 -0.06
N LEU A 84 -1.39 -7.98 -0.64
CA LEU A 84 -2.77 -7.90 -1.14
C LEU A 84 -2.92 -8.45 -2.55
N TYR A 85 -1.83 -8.73 -3.26
CA TYR A 85 -1.92 -9.30 -4.60
C TYR A 85 -2.18 -10.81 -4.54
N TRP A 86 -1.99 -11.43 -3.37
CA TRP A 86 -2.28 -12.84 -3.18
C TRP A 86 -3.78 -13.14 -3.17
N GLY A 87 -4.24 -13.94 -4.14
CA GLY A 87 -5.63 -14.39 -4.22
C GLY A 87 -6.62 -13.33 -4.72
N VAL A 88 -6.11 -12.17 -5.15
CA VAL A 88 -6.90 -11.13 -5.82
C VAL A 88 -6.77 -11.31 -7.33
N ASP A 89 -7.90 -11.17 -8.03
CA ASP A 89 -7.95 -11.24 -9.49
C ASP A 89 -7.06 -10.14 -10.10
N PRO A 90 -6.22 -10.44 -11.10
CA PRO A 90 -5.35 -9.42 -11.73
C PRO A 90 -6.12 -8.19 -12.25
N GLU A 91 -7.37 -8.37 -12.67
CA GLU A 91 -8.24 -7.30 -13.15
C GLU A 91 -8.70 -6.33 -12.05
N GLU A 92 -8.51 -6.67 -10.78
CA GLU A 92 -8.84 -5.83 -9.62
C GLU A 92 -7.63 -5.12 -9.02
N TRP A 93 -6.40 -5.40 -9.50
CA TRP A 93 -5.16 -4.80 -8.96
C TRP A 93 -5.14 -3.27 -9.05
N ASP A 94 -5.76 -2.72 -10.09
CA ASP A 94 -5.86 -1.27 -10.32
C ASP A 94 -7.16 -0.66 -9.77
N SER A 95 -7.99 -1.43 -9.06
CA SER A 95 -9.24 -0.91 -8.50
C SER A 95 -8.98 0.14 -7.42
N PRO A 96 -9.74 1.25 -7.40
CA PRO A 96 -9.59 2.26 -6.36
C PRO A 96 -9.86 1.72 -4.95
N GLU A 97 -10.75 0.73 -4.81
CA GLU A 97 -11.06 0.07 -3.55
C GLU A 97 -9.84 -0.69 -3.00
N LEU A 98 -9.16 -1.47 -3.85
CA LEU A 98 -7.95 -2.18 -3.45
C LEU A 98 -6.83 -1.20 -3.11
N GLN A 99 -6.68 -0.12 -3.87
CA GLN A 99 -5.73 0.94 -3.55
C GLN A 99 -5.99 1.55 -2.16
N ARG A 100 -7.25 1.90 -1.85
CA ARG A 100 -7.60 2.46 -0.54
C ARG A 100 -7.28 1.48 0.59
N LEU A 101 -7.56 0.20 0.39
CA LEU A 101 -7.25 -0.85 1.36
C LEU A 101 -5.74 -1.03 1.54
N ARG A 102 -4.96 -1.04 0.45
CA ARG A 102 -3.49 -1.11 0.47
C ARG A 102 -2.87 0.02 1.29
N MET A 103 -3.27 1.26 1.03
CA MET A 103 -2.77 2.43 1.77
C MET A 103 -3.10 2.36 3.26
N LYS A 104 -4.33 1.95 3.61
CA LYS A 104 -4.73 1.77 5.01
C LYS A 104 -3.90 0.70 5.72
N LEU A 105 -3.70 -0.46 5.10
CA LEU A 105 -2.93 -1.54 5.68
C LEU A 105 -1.43 -1.20 5.77
N LEU A 106 -0.89 -0.47 4.80
CA LEU A 106 0.46 0.07 4.86
C LEU A 106 0.61 0.99 6.08
N GLU A 107 -0.30 1.95 6.26
CA GLU A 107 -0.29 2.84 7.42
C GLU A 107 -0.35 2.07 8.75
N GLU A 108 -1.19 1.03 8.83
CA GLU A 108 -1.26 0.16 10.01
C GLU A 108 0.07 -0.56 10.27
N CYS A 109 0.71 -1.14 9.25
CA CYS A 109 2.00 -1.81 9.40
C CYS A 109 3.09 -0.85 9.91
N LEU A 110 3.15 0.36 9.35
CA LEU A 110 4.13 1.40 9.75
C LEU A 110 3.93 1.85 11.21
N LYS A 111 2.68 1.90 11.69
CA LYS A 111 2.36 2.33 13.06
C LYS A 111 2.50 1.23 14.10
N THR A 112 2.14 -0.01 13.76
CA THR A 112 1.88 -1.06 14.76
C THR A 112 2.93 -2.18 14.81
N SER A 113 3.74 -2.35 13.76
CA SER A 113 4.72 -3.46 13.73
C SER A 113 5.84 -3.25 14.76
N ALA A 114 6.12 -4.29 15.56
CA ALA A 114 7.22 -4.28 16.53
C ALA A 114 8.61 -4.22 15.87
N GLY A 115 8.75 -4.79 14.67
CA GLY A 115 10.02 -4.93 13.97
C GLY A 115 9.98 -4.44 12.53
N PRO A 116 10.43 -5.22 11.54
CA PRO A 116 10.33 -4.83 10.14
C PRO A 116 8.86 -4.56 9.81
N CYS A 117 8.60 -3.46 9.09
CA CYS A 117 7.24 -2.98 8.82
C CYS A 117 6.95 -2.85 7.33
N PHE A 118 7.99 -2.74 6.50
CA PHE A 118 7.87 -2.47 5.08
C PHE A 118 8.99 -3.14 4.31
N VAL A 119 8.64 -3.88 3.27
CA VAL A 119 9.59 -4.42 2.30
C VAL A 119 9.15 -4.03 0.91
N ALA A 120 10.05 -3.42 0.15
CA ALA A 120 9.87 -3.16 -1.27
C ALA A 120 10.60 -4.21 -2.12
N LEU A 121 9.90 -4.82 -3.07
CA LEU A 121 10.47 -5.62 -4.15
C LEU A 121 10.34 -4.81 -5.44
N VAL A 122 11.44 -4.22 -5.89
CA VAL A 122 11.48 -3.35 -7.06
C VAL A 122 12.14 -4.09 -8.21
N GLY A 123 11.35 -4.37 -9.24
CA GLY A 123 11.85 -4.90 -10.51
C GLY A 123 12.12 -3.80 -11.54
N GLU A 124 12.13 -4.19 -12.80
CA GLU A 124 12.41 -3.28 -13.94
C GLU A 124 11.12 -2.68 -14.53
N LYS A 125 9.93 -3.16 -14.11
CA LYS A 125 8.66 -2.54 -14.48
C LYS A 125 8.30 -1.42 -13.52
N TYR A 126 7.94 -0.27 -14.08
CA TYR A 126 7.40 0.83 -13.31
C TYR A 126 5.98 0.52 -12.79
N GLY A 127 5.23 -0.27 -13.55
CA GLY A 127 3.88 -0.73 -13.20
C GLY A 127 2.78 0.14 -13.80
N SER A 128 1.54 -0.34 -13.66
CA SER A 128 0.37 0.32 -14.26
C SER A 128 0.02 1.60 -13.51
N ILE A 129 -0.44 2.60 -14.27
CA ILE A 129 -1.02 3.83 -13.70
C ILE A 129 -2.37 3.45 -13.09
N ARG A 130 -2.65 3.97 -11.90
CA ARG A 130 -3.90 3.69 -11.19
C ARG A 130 -5.09 4.34 -11.89
N VAL A 131 -6.27 3.71 -11.78
CA VAL A 131 -7.53 4.37 -12.13
C VAL A 131 -7.93 5.30 -10.97
N PRO A 132 -8.13 6.61 -11.20
CA PRO A 132 -8.54 7.51 -10.13
C PRO A 132 -9.95 7.17 -9.62
N GLY A 133 -10.07 6.79 -8.35
CA GLY A 133 -11.40 6.52 -7.77
C GLY A 133 -12.20 7.78 -7.46
N GLU A 134 -11.51 8.86 -7.14
CA GLU A 134 -12.07 10.14 -6.73
C GLU A 134 -11.15 11.26 -7.23
N VAL A 135 -11.73 12.28 -7.85
CA VAL A 135 -11.02 13.42 -8.42
C VAL A 135 -11.81 14.69 -8.12
N GLU A 136 -11.16 15.73 -7.59
CA GLU A 136 -11.83 17.01 -7.35
C GLU A 136 -12.45 17.57 -8.64
N SER A 137 -13.64 18.18 -8.58
CA SER A 137 -14.36 18.63 -9.77
C SER A 137 -13.54 19.60 -10.63
N ALA A 138 -12.79 20.51 -10.00
CA ALA A 138 -11.92 21.42 -10.73
C ALA A 138 -10.76 20.70 -11.47
N GLU A 139 -10.20 19.63 -10.88
CA GLU A 139 -9.15 18.83 -11.53
C GLU A 139 -9.75 17.97 -12.65
N PHE A 140 -10.93 17.38 -12.43
CA PHE A 140 -11.60 16.51 -13.41
C PHE A 140 -12.08 17.26 -14.65
N GLU A 141 -12.73 18.41 -14.47
CA GLU A 141 -13.21 19.25 -15.57
C GLU A 141 -12.05 19.77 -16.43
N MET A 142 -10.94 20.16 -15.79
CA MET A 142 -9.72 20.56 -16.50
C MET A 142 -9.12 19.41 -17.32
N ILE A 143 -9.15 18.18 -16.80
CA ILE A 143 -8.69 16.98 -17.51
C ILE A 143 -9.61 16.66 -18.69
N LEU A 144 -10.93 16.80 -18.53
CA LEU A 144 -11.89 16.63 -19.62
C LEU A 144 -11.64 17.61 -20.77
N ASP A 145 -11.48 18.90 -20.46
CA ASP A 145 -11.23 19.94 -21.47
C ASP A 145 -9.94 19.65 -22.26
N ALA A 146 -8.88 19.24 -21.57
CA ALA A 146 -7.63 18.85 -22.20
C ALA A 146 -7.77 17.58 -23.07
N ALA A 147 -8.54 16.58 -22.61
CA ALA A 147 -8.81 15.38 -23.38
C ALA A 147 -9.57 15.67 -24.69
N VAL A 148 -10.57 16.57 -24.63
CA VAL A 148 -11.30 17.04 -25.83
C VAL A 148 -10.37 17.79 -26.77
N GLU A 149 -9.51 18.67 -26.25
CA GLU A 149 -8.53 19.40 -27.06
C GLU A 149 -7.51 18.46 -27.74
N ALA A 150 -7.14 17.37 -27.08
CA ALA A 150 -6.31 16.30 -27.64
C ALA A 150 -7.04 15.39 -28.64
N GLY A 151 -8.34 15.61 -28.90
CA GLY A 151 -9.15 14.82 -29.83
C GLY A 151 -9.47 13.42 -29.32
N LEU A 152 -9.49 13.22 -28.00
CA LEU A 152 -9.85 11.95 -27.37
C LEU A 152 -11.37 11.83 -27.20
N ASP A 153 -11.88 10.60 -27.23
CA ASP A 153 -13.27 10.32 -26.88
C ASP A 153 -13.44 10.33 -25.36
N THR A 154 -14.16 11.32 -24.84
CA THR A 154 -14.43 11.49 -23.40
C THR A 154 -15.71 10.80 -22.92
N HIS A 155 -16.49 10.17 -23.80
CA HIS A 155 -17.76 9.54 -23.44
C HIS A 155 -17.59 8.51 -22.30
N ILE A 156 -16.46 7.78 -22.30
CA ILE A 156 -16.14 6.82 -21.24
C ILE A 156 -16.02 7.50 -19.87
N LEU A 157 -15.44 8.70 -19.79
CA LEU A 157 -15.34 9.41 -18.51
C LEU A 157 -16.71 9.88 -18.02
N GLU A 158 -17.56 10.37 -18.91
CA GLU A 158 -18.93 10.80 -18.58
C GLU A 158 -19.83 9.63 -18.15
N GLU A 159 -19.63 8.47 -18.78
CA GLU A 159 -20.38 7.25 -18.47
C GLU A 159 -19.93 6.66 -17.12
N TRP A 160 -18.62 6.65 -16.84
CA TRP A 160 -18.06 5.94 -15.69
C TRP A 160 -17.86 6.79 -14.43
N TYR A 161 -17.79 8.12 -14.55
CA TYR A 161 -17.72 9.00 -13.39
C TYR A 161 -19.06 9.70 -13.15
N CYS A 162 -19.28 10.12 -11.92
CA CYS A 162 -20.39 10.99 -11.56
C CYS A 162 -19.95 12.02 -10.53
N ARG A 163 -20.49 13.23 -10.70
CA ARG A 163 -20.23 14.36 -9.83
C ARG A 163 -21.04 14.22 -8.54
N ASP A 164 -20.37 14.36 -7.41
CA ASP A 164 -20.94 14.46 -6.08
C ASP A 164 -20.78 15.89 -5.56
N GLU A 165 -21.92 16.58 -5.43
CA GLU A 165 -22.00 17.92 -4.84
C GLU A 165 -21.98 17.90 -3.31
N ASN A 166 -22.12 16.73 -2.68
CA ASN A 166 -22.10 16.60 -1.22
C ASN A 166 -20.68 16.50 -0.67
N SER A 167 -19.69 16.16 -1.51
CA SER A 167 -18.29 16.22 -1.13
C SER A 167 -17.82 17.67 -1.03
N VAL A 168 -16.92 17.94 -0.07
CA VAL A 168 -16.37 19.28 0.16
C VAL A 168 -14.84 19.20 0.10
N PRO A 169 -14.19 19.63 -1.00
CA PRO A 169 -14.78 20.23 -2.20
C PRO A 169 -15.56 19.22 -3.08
N PRO A 170 -16.44 19.69 -4.00
CA PRO A 170 -17.13 18.82 -4.95
C PRO A 170 -16.15 17.94 -5.73
N ALA A 171 -16.54 16.69 -5.96
CA ALA A 171 -15.66 15.69 -6.57
C ALA A 171 -16.42 14.77 -7.54
N TYR A 172 -15.70 14.19 -8.50
CA TYR A 172 -16.16 13.10 -9.34
C TYR A 172 -15.68 11.78 -8.76
N TYR A 173 -16.59 10.81 -8.63
CA TYR A 173 -16.26 9.45 -8.21
C TYR A 173 -16.49 8.46 -9.34
N LEU A 174 -15.61 7.45 -9.39
CA LEU A 174 -15.78 6.31 -10.27
C LEU A 174 -16.96 5.45 -9.80
N LYS A 175 -17.91 5.18 -10.70
CA LYS A 175 -19.07 4.35 -10.41
C LYS A 175 -18.63 2.91 -10.10
N PRO A 176 -19.27 2.22 -9.13
CA PRO A 176 -18.92 0.85 -8.81
C PRO A 176 -19.01 -0.08 -10.03
N LYS A 177 -17.97 -0.92 -10.23
CA LYS A 177 -17.90 -1.91 -11.33
C LYS A 177 -19.17 -2.76 -11.44
N ALA A 178 -19.76 -3.15 -10.30
CA ALA A 178 -20.99 -3.94 -10.24
C ALA A 178 -22.25 -3.22 -10.78
N GLN A 179 -22.29 -1.89 -10.73
CA GLN A 179 -23.40 -1.10 -11.30
C GLN A 179 -23.23 -0.96 -12.82
N MET A 180 -21.99 -0.75 -13.27
CA MET A 180 -21.69 -0.49 -14.67
C MET A 180 -21.79 -1.75 -15.54
N LEU A 181 -21.30 -2.88 -15.04
CA LEU A 181 -21.32 -4.14 -15.80
C LEU A 181 -22.70 -4.79 -15.91
N LYS A 182 -23.65 -4.43 -15.04
CA LYS A 182 -25.06 -4.85 -15.18
C LYS A 182 -25.70 -4.28 -16.46
N ASN A 183 -25.27 -3.10 -16.90
CA ASN A 183 -25.76 -2.48 -18.12
C ASN A 183 -25.25 -3.19 -19.39
N TYR A 184 -24.15 -3.96 -19.29
CA TYR A 184 -23.63 -4.82 -20.36
C TYR A 184 -24.27 -6.21 -20.40
N GLN A 185 -25.07 -6.56 -19.38
CA GLN A 185 -25.77 -7.84 -19.29
C GLN A 185 -27.17 -7.75 -19.88
N ASN A 186 -27.31 -8.16 -21.14
CA ASN A 186 -28.61 -8.44 -21.77
C ASN A 186 -28.85 -9.93 -22.05
N SER A 187 -28.05 -10.87 -21.52
CA SER A 187 -28.27 -12.28 -21.85
C SER A 187 -27.96 -13.26 -20.72
N MET A 188 -28.82 -14.28 -20.69
CA MET A 188 -28.88 -15.42 -19.80
C MET A 188 -27.75 -16.41 -20.14
N GLU A 189 -26.54 -16.13 -19.67
CA GLU A 189 -25.36 -16.99 -19.88
C GLU A 189 -24.76 -17.47 -18.55
N SER A 190 -24.22 -18.71 -18.55
CA SER A 190 -23.60 -19.36 -17.41
C SER A 190 -22.55 -18.49 -16.71
N SER A 191 -22.55 -18.53 -15.38
CA SER A 191 -21.84 -17.62 -14.48
C SER A 191 -20.32 -17.49 -14.69
N SER A 192 -19.64 -18.49 -15.25
CA SER A 192 -18.19 -18.42 -15.52
C SER A 192 -17.83 -17.67 -16.81
N ALA A 193 -18.57 -17.89 -17.91
CA ALA A 193 -18.32 -17.22 -19.18
C ALA A 193 -18.71 -15.72 -19.13
N ALA A 194 -19.78 -15.41 -18.39
CA ALA A 194 -20.18 -14.04 -18.13
C ALA A 194 -19.12 -13.27 -17.31
N LYS A 195 -18.46 -13.93 -16.34
CA LYS A 195 -17.37 -13.34 -15.56
C LYS A 195 -16.18 -12.95 -16.46
N THR A 196 -15.65 -13.88 -17.25
CA THR A 196 -14.52 -13.60 -18.15
C THR A 196 -14.81 -12.50 -19.18
N LYS A 197 -16.05 -12.44 -19.70
CA LYS A 197 -16.47 -11.39 -20.63
C LYS A 197 -16.50 -10.01 -19.96
N ASN A 198 -17.03 -9.95 -18.74
CA ASN A 198 -17.09 -8.75 -17.92
C ASN A 198 -15.70 -8.25 -17.52
N ASP A 199 -14.78 -9.16 -17.17
CA ASP A 199 -13.41 -8.82 -16.80
C ASP A 199 -12.63 -8.25 -17.98
N LYS A 200 -12.80 -8.83 -19.18
CA LYS A 200 -12.22 -8.28 -20.41
C LYS A 200 -12.79 -6.90 -20.75
N ALA A 201 -14.10 -6.70 -20.57
CA ALA A 201 -14.75 -5.41 -20.82
C ALA A 201 -14.22 -4.34 -19.86
N TRP A 202 -14.13 -4.66 -18.57
CA TRP A 202 -13.56 -3.78 -17.56
C TRP A 202 -12.12 -3.41 -17.87
N ARG A 203 -11.28 -4.39 -18.22
CA ARG A 203 -9.88 -4.14 -18.59
C ARG A 203 -9.74 -3.14 -19.75
N ASN A 204 -10.58 -3.26 -20.77
CA ASN A 204 -10.55 -2.33 -21.89
C ASN A 204 -10.95 -0.91 -21.45
N VAL A 205 -11.98 -0.80 -20.61
CA VAL A 205 -12.42 0.48 -20.05
C VAL A 205 -11.33 1.10 -19.17
N SER A 206 -10.72 0.31 -18.27
CA SER A 206 -9.70 0.81 -17.35
C SER A 206 -8.46 1.30 -18.10
N GLU A 207 -8.01 0.58 -19.13
CA GLU A 207 -6.90 1.01 -19.98
C GLU A 207 -7.23 2.30 -20.74
N GLU A 208 -8.47 2.43 -21.21
CA GLU A 208 -8.89 3.65 -21.91
C GLU A 208 -8.99 4.86 -20.97
N ILE A 209 -9.53 4.68 -19.75
CA ILE A 209 -9.50 5.73 -18.72
C ILE A 209 -8.06 6.15 -18.42
N LYS A 210 -7.15 5.20 -18.17
CA LYS A 210 -5.73 5.49 -17.92
C LYS A 210 -5.10 6.24 -19.08
N ARG A 211 -5.41 5.84 -20.32
CA ARG A 211 -4.91 6.49 -21.54
C ARG A 211 -5.37 7.95 -21.61
N ILE A 212 -6.66 8.22 -21.39
CA ILE A 212 -7.21 9.57 -21.40
C ILE A 212 -6.56 10.44 -20.33
N PHE A 213 -6.52 9.97 -19.08
CA PHE A 213 -5.89 10.69 -17.97
C PHE A 213 -4.41 10.97 -18.25
N ARG A 214 -3.65 9.97 -18.70
CA ARG A 214 -2.23 10.13 -18.99
C ARG A 214 -1.99 11.19 -20.06
N THR A 215 -2.70 11.12 -21.19
CA THR A 215 -2.53 12.09 -22.29
C THR A 215 -2.93 13.50 -21.86
N ALA A 216 -4.09 13.66 -21.24
CA ALA A 216 -4.59 14.96 -20.81
C ALA A 216 -3.69 15.60 -19.74
N VAL A 217 -3.26 14.84 -18.74
CA VAL A 217 -2.40 15.35 -17.66
C VAL A 217 -1.01 15.73 -18.16
N LEU A 218 -0.42 14.94 -19.06
CA LEU A 218 0.86 15.31 -19.68
C LEU A 218 0.74 16.60 -20.50
N GLN A 219 -0.33 16.77 -21.27
CA GLN A 219 -0.58 18.00 -22.02
C GLN A 219 -0.78 19.21 -21.11
N LEU A 220 -1.52 19.06 -20.00
CA LEU A 220 -1.72 20.11 -19.00
C LEU A 220 -0.42 20.49 -18.29
N GLN A 221 0.47 19.52 -18.08
CA GLN A 221 1.79 19.75 -17.51
C GLN A 221 2.70 20.51 -18.49
N GLU A 222 2.68 20.16 -19.78
CA GLU A 222 3.42 20.88 -20.83
C GLU A 222 2.96 22.34 -20.98
N LYS A 223 1.65 22.59 -20.83
CA LYS A 223 1.05 23.94 -20.86
C LYS A 223 1.30 24.75 -19.58
N GLY A 224 1.78 24.11 -18.51
CA GLY A 224 2.00 24.74 -17.20
C GLY A 224 0.72 25.05 -16.41
N THR A 225 -0.45 24.58 -16.87
CA THR A 225 -1.74 24.77 -16.20
C THR A 225 -1.85 23.90 -14.94
N MET A 226 -1.31 22.67 -14.98
CA MET A 226 -1.27 21.75 -13.85
C MET A 226 0.15 21.68 -13.25
N LYS A 227 0.26 21.80 -11.93
CA LYS A 227 1.54 21.67 -11.22
C LYS A 227 2.02 20.21 -11.21
N SER A 228 3.33 19.98 -11.20
CA SER A 228 3.90 18.62 -11.16
C SER A 228 3.41 17.77 -9.98
N ALA A 229 3.16 18.39 -8.82
CA ALA A 229 2.62 17.67 -7.66
C ALA A 229 1.17 17.19 -7.85
N GLN A 230 0.36 17.93 -8.62
CA GLN A 230 -1.00 17.52 -8.98
C GLN A 230 -0.96 16.45 -10.06
N ALA A 231 -0.14 16.65 -11.09
CA ALA A 231 0.04 15.69 -12.18
C ALA A 231 0.52 14.33 -11.67
N LYS A 232 1.41 14.32 -10.67
CA LYS A 232 1.93 13.09 -10.06
C LYS A 232 0.81 12.16 -9.61
N LYS A 233 -0.26 12.68 -8.98
CA LYS A 233 -1.41 11.88 -8.50
C LYS A 233 -2.01 10.95 -9.57
N PHE A 234 -1.99 11.40 -10.83
CA PHE A 234 -2.61 10.73 -11.97
C PHE A 234 -1.62 9.96 -12.85
N LEU A 235 -0.31 10.15 -12.64
CA LEU A 235 0.75 9.55 -13.47
C LEU A 235 1.57 8.51 -12.72
N CYS A 236 1.50 8.48 -11.39
CA CYS A 236 2.25 7.54 -10.58
C CYS A 236 1.64 6.13 -10.58
N SER A 237 2.52 5.13 -10.53
CA SER A 237 2.12 3.75 -10.33
C SER A 237 1.82 3.47 -8.86
N ALA A 238 1.01 2.44 -8.63
CA ALA A 238 0.72 1.90 -7.31
C ALA A 238 1.97 1.66 -6.44
N LEU A 239 3.07 1.21 -7.06
CA LEU A 239 4.35 0.96 -6.40
C LEU A 239 5.00 2.27 -5.93
N GLU A 240 5.02 3.30 -6.79
CA GLU A 240 5.62 4.59 -6.44
C GLU A 240 4.91 5.25 -5.26
N ASP A 241 3.58 5.22 -5.23
CA ASP A 241 2.82 5.81 -4.12
C ASP A 241 3.08 5.14 -2.78
N GLU A 242 3.20 3.81 -2.77
CA GLU A 242 3.50 3.07 -1.56
C GLU A 242 4.91 3.38 -1.05
N LEU A 243 5.89 3.47 -1.96
CA LEU A 243 7.26 3.87 -1.63
C LEU A 243 7.31 5.29 -1.06
N ASP A 244 6.66 6.24 -1.73
CA ASP A 244 6.60 7.63 -1.29
C ASP A 244 5.93 7.77 0.09
N PHE A 245 4.83 7.07 0.30
CA PHE A 245 4.10 7.09 1.56
C PHE A 245 4.91 6.44 2.70
N ALA A 246 5.52 5.28 2.43
CA ALA A 246 6.29 4.55 3.43
C ALA A 246 7.58 5.27 3.81
N LEU A 247 8.30 5.83 2.82
CA LEU A 247 9.69 6.29 3.01
C LEU A 247 9.83 7.82 3.05
N GLY A 248 8.92 8.58 2.43
CA GLY A 248 9.15 9.99 2.09
C GLY A 248 9.29 10.97 3.24
N LYS A 249 8.80 10.65 4.46
CA LYS A 249 8.86 11.54 5.63
C LYS A 249 9.36 10.85 6.90
N GLN A 250 10.15 9.78 6.76
CA GLN A 250 10.59 8.97 7.90
C GLN A 250 11.93 9.40 8.49
N THR A 251 12.11 9.11 9.79
CA THR A 251 13.41 9.32 10.45
C THR A 251 14.42 8.24 10.04
N PRO A 252 15.74 8.51 10.07
CA PRO A 252 16.75 7.50 9.79
C PRO A 252 16.69 6.27 10.71
N ALA A 253 16.21 6.43 11.95
CA ALA A 253 15.99 5.31 12.86
C ALA A 253 14.82 4.42 12.40
N PHE A 254 13.73 5.03 11.93
CA PHE A 254 12.58 4.31 11.40
C PHE A 254 12.94 3.55 10.11
N LEU A 255 13.72 4.16 9.22
CA LEU A 255 14.13 3.54 7.95
C LEU A 255 14.91 2.23 8.14
N ARG A 256 15.50 1.98 9.31
CA ARG A 256 16.13 0.68 9.63
C ARG A 256 15.13 -0.47 9.74
N LYS A 257 13.84 -0.18 9.89
CA LYS A 257 12.72 -1.13 9.88
C LYS A 257 12.16 -1.39 8.49
N CYS A 258 12.71 -0.75 7.46
CA CYS A 258 12.27 -0.85 6.08
C CYS A 258 13.39 -1.48 5.23
N VAL A 259 13.05 -2.38 4.32
CA VAL A 259 14.03 -3.03 3.43
C VAL A 259 13.60 -2.87 1.99
N CYS A 260 14.54 -2.69 1.07
CA CYS A 260 14.28 -2.58 -0.35
C CYS A 260 15.20 -3.52 -1.12
N TYR A 261 14.62 -4.45 -1.86
CA TYR A 261 15.30 -5.35 -2.78
C TYR A 261 15.07 -4.86 -4.20
N ILE A 262 16.17 -4.53 -4.89
CA ILE A 262 16.14 -4.06 -6.27
C ILE A 262 16.71 -5.16 -7.15
N ARG A 263 15.88 -5.71 -8.04
CA ARG A 263 16.32 -6.65 -9.05
C ARG A 263 16.95 -5.88 -10.21
N LYS A 264 18.14 -6.29 -10.63
CA LYS A 264 18.83 -5.72 -11.80
C LYS A 264 19.08 -6.81 -12.83
N ILE A 265 18.53 -6.64 -14.03
CA ILE A 265 18.74 -7.59 -15.13
C ILE A 265 19.97 -7.17 -15.94
N SER A 266 20.96 -8.07 -16.06
CA SER A 266 22.19 -7.79 -16.81
C SER A 266 21.99 -7.96 -18.33
N ASN A 267 22.70 -7.17 -19.14
CA ASN A 267 22.65 -7.17 -20.62
C ASN A 267 21.29 -6.79 -21.24
N PHE A 268 20.62 -5.80 -20.66
CA PHE A 268 19.33 -5.23 -21.06
C PHE A 268 19.13 -5.06 -22.59
N ASP A 269 20.08 -4.44 -23.29
CA ASP A 269 19.94 -4.09 -24.72
C ASP A 269 19.82 -5.31 -25.65
N ARG A 270 20.36 -6.45 -25.24
CA ARG A 270 20.28 -7.70 -26.02
C ARG A 270 18.94 -8.39 -25.89
N PHE A 271 18.29 -8.26 -24.73
CA PHE A 271 17.09 -9.03 -24.39
C PHE A 271 15.80 -8.25 -24.58
N ALA A 272 15.83 -6.92 -24.66
CA ALA A 272 14.66 -6.07 -24.88
C ALA A 272 13.80 -6.44 -26.13
N LYS A 273 14.38 -7.16 -27.10
CA LYS A 273 13.70 -7.62 -28.33
C LYS A 273 13.00 -8.97 -28.18
N LEU A 274 13.15 -9.65 -27.05
CA LEU A 274 12.55 -10.97 -26.80
C LEU A 274 11.12 -10.82 -26.26
N PRO A 275 10.13 -11.54 -26.80
CA PRO A 275 8.75 -11.50 -26.31
C PRO A 275 8.61 -11.84 -24.82
N GLU A 276 9.46 -12.73 -24.30
CA GLU A 276 9.45 -13.19 -22.91
C GLU A 276 9.84 -12.09 -21.92
N MET A 277 10.63 -11.10 -22.36
CA MET A 277 11.01 -9.95 -21.52
C MET A 277 9.85 -9.01 -21.22
N SER A 278 8.72 -9.12 -21.93
CA SER A 278 7.48 -8.41 -21.58
C SER A 278 6.97 -8.73 -20.17
N ARG A 279 7.38 -9.85 -19.58
CA ARG A 279 7.09 -10.19 -18.17
C ARG A 279 7.83 -9.30 -17.19
N TYR A 280 9.05 -8.88 -17.54
CA TYR A 280 9.94 -8.15 -16.64
C TYR A 280 10.15 -6.70 -17.04
N MET A 281 9.66 -6.26 -18.20
CA MET A 281 9.87 -4.91 -18.72
C MET A 281 8.61 -4.27 -19.28
N ASP A 282 8.50 -2.95 -19.16
CA ASP A 282 7.49 -2.16 -19.83
C ASP A 282 7.91 -1.93 -21.30
N ILE A 283 7.22 -2.59 -22.24
CA ILE A 283 7.48 -2.41 -23.68
C ILE A 283 6.69 -1.19 -24.14
N VAL A 284 7.39 -0.09 -24.42
CA VAL A 284 6.79 1.07 -25.10
C VAL A 284 6.59 0.69 -26.57
N VAL A 285 5.39 0.22 -26.93
CA VAL A 285 5.01 0.04 -28.33
C VAL A 285 4.82 1.43 -28.93
N SER A 286 5.85 1.94 -29.60
CA SER A 286 5.76 3.16 -30.39
C SER A 286 4.90 2.90 -31.64
N GLY A 287 3.59 3.18 -31.52
CA GLY A 287 2.63 3.19 -32.63
C GLY A 287 1.85 1.88 -32.82
N ASP A 288 0.53 1.92 -32.59
CA ASP A 288 -0.42 0.88 -32.97
C ASP A 288 -0.49 0.78 -34.51
N PRO A 289 -0.57 -0.43 -35.12
CA PRO A 289 -1.87 -1.08 -35.22
C PRO A 289 -1.82 -2.61 -35.06
N GLY A 290 -2.71 -3.13 -34.20
CA GLY A 290 -3.54 -4.28 -34.55
C GLY A 290 -3.04 -5.68 -34.12
N HIS A 291 -3.84 -6.29 -33.26
CA HIS A 291 -4.10 -7.74 -33.17
C HIS A 291 -2.88 -8.67 -33.11
N ALA A 292 -2.47 -9.04 -31.90
CA ALA A 292 -1.72 -10.28 -31.67
C ALA A 292 -2.60 -11.26 -30.86
N GLN A 293 -3.05 -12.34 -31.52
CA GLN A 293 -3.60 -13.52 -30.84
C GLN A 293 -2.49 -14.25 -30.05
N PRO A 294 -2.82 -14.96 -28.95
CA PRO A 294 -1.85 -15.70 -28.17
C PRO A 294 -1.45 -16.98 -28.90
N GLY A 295 -0.30 -16.94 -29.58
CA GLY A 295 0.28 -18.08 -30.28
C GLY A 295 1.35 -18.79 -29.45
N SER A 296 1.00 -19.98 -28.96
CA SER A 296 1.85 -21.14 -28.63
C SER A 296 3.16 -20.91 -27.85
N LEU A 297 3.14 -21.44 -26.62
CA LEU A 297 4.25 -22.03 -25.85
C LEU A 297 5.44 -22.45 -26.74
N ARG A 298 6.61 -21.82 -26.53
CA ARG A 298 7.93 -22.35 -26.93
C ARG A 298 9.04 -21.71 -26.07
N THR A 299 10.05 -22.54 -25.85
CA THR A 299 11.17 -22.48 -24.87
C THR A 299 11.94 -21.17 -24.78
N PRO A 300 12.43 -20.79 -23.58
CA PRO A 300 13.14 -19.52 -23.36
C PRO A 300 14.55 -19.51 -23.97
N PRO A 301 15.03 -18.37 -24.53
CA PRO A 301 16.42 -18.23 -24.97
C PRO A 301 17.37 -17.81 -23.83
N GLU A 302 18.63 -18.24 -23.96
CA GLU A 302 19.73 -18.05 -23.02
C GLU A 302 20.00 -16.57 -22.67
N GLY A 303 19.70 -16.20 -21.42
CA GLY A 303 19.95 -14.86 -20.85
C GLY A 303 19.18 -14.62 -19.56
N TYR A 304 17.94 -15.10 -19.52
CA TYR A 304 17.11 -15.26 -18.32
C TYR A 304 16.58 -16.70 -18.36
N SER A 305 17.48 -17.67 -18.22
CA SER A 305 17.04 -19.07 -18.12
C SER A 305 16.29 -19.25 -16.80
N GLN A 306 15.40 -20.23 -16.76
CA GLN A 306 14.69 -20.62 -15.54
C GLN A 306 15.67 -20.91 -14.38
N GLU A 307 16.90 -21.34 -14.70
CA GLU A 307 17.99 -21.55 -13.74
C GLU A 307 18.54 -20.23 -13.16
N VAL A 308 18.71 -19.18 -13.98
CA VAL A 308 19.17 -17.87 -13.51
C VAL A 308 18.13 -17.24 -12.59
N GLU A 309 16.85 -17.30 -12.97
CA GLU A 309 15.75 -16.83 -12.13
C GLU A 309 15.68 -17.62 -10.82
N SER A 310 15.77 -18.96 -10.87
CA SER A 310 15.79 -19.80 -9.68
C SER A 310 16.96 -19.47 -8.75
N ASN A 311 18.17 -19.30 -9.27
CA ASN A 311 19.34 -18.95 -8.47
C ASN A 311 19.21 -17.56 -7.83
N TYR A 312 18.66 -16.59 -8.57
CA TYR A 312 18.37 -15.26 -8.03
C TYR A 312 17.34 -15.33 -6.89
N VAL A 313 16.23 -16.04 -7.12
CA VAL A 313 15.15 -16.18 -6.14
C VAL A 313 15.62 -16.92 -4.88
N GLU A 314 16.45 -17.95 -5.01
CA GLU A 314 17.06 -18.64 -3.87
C GLU A 314 17.97 -17.70 -3.06
N GLY A 315 18.82 -16.93 -3.75
CA GLY A 315 19.64 -15.90 -3.13
C GLY A 315 18.83 -14.84 -2.40
N LEU A 316 17.74 -14.36 -3.03
CA LEU A 316 16.80 -13.41 -2.41
C LEU A 316 16.16 -14.01 -1.16
N CYS A 317 15.69 -15.26 -1.21
CA CYS A 317 15.06 -15.91 -0.06
C CYS A 317 16.01 -16.01 1.14
N LYS A 318 17.28 -16.33 0.88
CA LYS A 318 18.31 -16.38 1.92
C LYS A 318 18.56 -14.98 2.51
N GLN A 319 18.82 -13.99 1.65
CA GLN A 319 19.08 -12.61 2.07
C GLN A 319 17.90 -12.03 2.86
N PHE A 320 16.67 -12.24 2.38
CA PHE A 320 15.45 -11.81 3.05
C PHE A 320 15.33 -12.40 4.44
N TYR A 321 15.57 -13.70 4.59
CA TYR A 321 15.50 -14.34 5.90
C TYR A 321 16.52 -13.74 6.87
N GLU A 322 17.77 -13.58 6.43
CA GLU A 322 18.86 -13.02 7.26
C GLU A 322 18.55 -11.57 7.66
N ASP A 323 18.19 -10.71 6.71
CA ASP A 323 17.87 -9.30 6.98
C ASP A 323 16.67 -9.16 7.94
N MET A 324 15.61 -9.96 7.74
CA MET A 324 14.44 -9.91 8.61
C MET A 324 14.80 -10.37 10.03
N VAL A 325 15.55 -11.46 10.17
CA VAL A 325 16.01 -11.95 11.48
C VAL A 325 16.84 -10.88 12.18
N ASP A 326 17.78 -10.25 11.50
CA ASP A 326 18.64 -9.21 12.06
C ASP A 326 17.82 -7.99 12.52
N ILE A 327 16.87 -7.52 11.71
CA ILE A 327 15.99 -6.40 12.08
C ILE A 327 15.09 -6.79 13.26
N ILE A 328 14.49 -7.98 13.25
CA ILE A 328 13.64 -8.48 14.34
C ILE A 328 14.45 -8.55 15.63
N GLN A 329 15.63 -9.16 15.60
CA GLN A 329 16.51 -9.25 16.77
C GLN A 329 16.89 -7.86 17.30
N ALA A 330 17.24 -6.90 16.42
CA ALA A 330 17.61 -5.57 16.85
C ALA A 330 16.43 -4.77 17.44
N THR A 331 15.23 -4.92 16.90
CA THR A 331 14.07 -4.09 17.25
C THR A 331 13.21 -4.70 18.35
N VAL A 332 12.89 -5.99 18.24
CA VAL A 332 12.03 -6.69 19.19
C VAL A 332 12.76 -6.89 20.51
N GLN A 333 14.06 -7.24 20.49
CA GLN A 333 14.85 -7.34 21.73
C GLN A 333 14.89 -6.01 22.48
N GLN A 334 15.10 -4.89 21.76
CA GLN A 334 15.08 -3.56 22.35
C GLN A 334 13.72 -3.24 22.99
N ASN A 335 12.62 -3.66 22.36
CA ASN A 335 11.28 -3.47 22.94
C ASN A 335 11.13 -4.25 24.24
N PHE A 336 11.52 -5.54 24.29
CA PHE A 336 11.48 -6.35 25.52
C PHE A 336 12.34 -5.77 26.64
N ASP A 337 13.53 -5.27 26.32
CA ASP A 337 14.39 -4.61 27.31
C ASP A 337 13.69 -3.36 27.87
N THR A 338 12.95 -2.63 27.04
CA THR A 338 12.17 -1.45 27.44
C THR A 338 10.91 -1.81 28.25
N GLU A 339 10.27 -2.95 27.98
CA GLU A 339 9.12 -3.43 28.76
C GLU A 339 9.47 -3.71 30.22
N SER A 340 10.75 -3.96 30.53
CA SER A 340 11.22 -4.13 31.91
C SER A 340 11.38 -2.82 32.70
N ASP A 341 11.20 -1.65 32.05
CA ASP A 341 11.30 -0.33 32.67
C ASP A 341 10.02 0.01 33.47
N PRO A 342 10.11 0.32 34.78
CA PRO A 342 8.95 0.77 35.57
C PRO A 342 8.21 1.99 34.99
N LEU A 343 8.89 2.86 34.24
CA LEU A 343 8.25 3.98 33.55
C LEU A 343 7.36 3.50 32.40
N TYR A 344 7.73 2.43 31.71
CA TYR A 344 6.95 1.87 30.63
C TYR A 344 5.64 1.28 31.15
N ASP A 345 5.68 0.54 32.27
CA ASP A 345 4.48 0.02 32.95
C ASP A 345 3.52 1.14 33.38
N GLU A 346 4.04 2.25 33.91
CA GLU A 346 3.24 3.41 34.30
C GLU A 346 2.58 4.07 33.09
N ILE A 347 3.32 4.26 31.99
CA ILE A 347 2.79 4.79 30.72
C ILE A 347 1.70 3.88 30.16
N LEU A 348 1.92 2.57 30.16
CA LEU A 348 0.96 1.56 29.72
C LEU A 348 -0.36 1.65 30.47
N GLN A 349 -0.30 1.72 31.80
CA GLN A 349 -1.49 1.83 32.64
C GLN A 349 -2.27 3.12 32.35
N HIS A 350 -1.57 4.25 32.24
CA HIS A 350 -2.21 5.53 31.92
C HIS A 350 -2.82 5.54 30.52
N LEU A 351 -2.13 4.98 29.51
CA LEU A 351 -2.66 4.89 28.15
C LEU A 351 -3.94 4.04 28.10
N SER A 352 -3.93 2.87 28.74
CA SER A 352 -5.09 1.98 28.81
C SER A 352 -6.28 2.66 29.50
N LEU A 353 -6.03 3.38 30.61
CA LEU A 353 -7.04 4.18 31.29
C LEU A 353 -7.57 5.29 30.37
N CYS A 354 -6.72 6.05 29.69
CA CYS A 354 -7.13 7.11 28.77
C CYS A 354 -7.99 6.57 27.61
N GLN A 355 -7.61 5.44 27.01
CA GLN A 355 -8.40 4.80 25.95
C GLN A 355 -9.76 4.33 26.48
N THR A 356 -9.78 3.74 27.68
CA THR A 356 -11.02 3.28 28.33
C THR A 356 -11.93 4.47 28.64
N TYR A 357 -11.38 5.55 29.20
CA TYR A 357 -12.14 6.78 29.43
C TYR A 357 -12.66 7.35 28.11
N ALA A 358 -11.82 7.50 27.08
CA ALA A 358 -12.24 8.03 25.78
C ALA A 358 -13.34 7.18 25.13
N ALA A 359 -13.27 5.85 25.24
CA ALA A 359 -14.29 4.94 24.71
C ALA A 359 -15.59 4.95 25.51
N LEU A 360 -15.52 5.19 26.83
CA LEU A 360 -16.68 5.29 27.72
C LEU A 360 -17.24 6.71 27.82
N TYR A 361 -16.55 7.71 27.27
CA TYR A 361 -16.95 9.11 27.36
C TYR A 361 -18.03 9.39 26.32
N GLU A 362 -19.29 9.28 26.72
CA GLU A 362 -20.41 9.85 25.95
C GLU A 362 -20.37 11.38 26.07
N PHE A 363 -19.94 12.04 25.00
CA PHE A 363 -20.06 13.50 24.89
C PHE A 363 -21.53 13.83 24.62
N LYS A 364 -22.26 14.35 25.62
CA LYS A 364 -23.62 14.87 25.43
C LYS A 364 -23.57 16.38 25.27
N THR A 365 -23.93 16.86 24.08
CA THR A 365 -24.12 18.27 23.76
C THR A 365 -25.39 18.42 22.95
N GLU A 366 -26.12 19.53 23.16
CA GLU A 366 -27.34 19.84 22.40
C GLU A 366 -27.11 19.79 20.87
N SER A 367 -25.90 20.12 20.41
CA SER A 367 -25.50 20.00 19.00
C SER A 367 -25.60 18.58 18.44
N LEU A 368 -25.32 17.55 19.26
CA LEU A 368 -25.43 16.15 18.83
C LEU A 368 -26.88 15.71 18.74
N ASP A 369 -27.77 16.23 19.60
CA ASP A 369 -29.21 16.00 19.50
C ASP A 369 -29.77 16.58 18.20
N TYR A 370 -29.35 17.79 17.82
CA TYR A 370 -29.72 18.40 16.53
C TYR A 370 -29.22 17.58 15.33
N ILE A 371 -27.99 17.04 15.40
CA ILE A 371 -27.43 16.19 14.34
C ILE A 371 -28.18 14.85 14.26
N GLN A 372 -28.53 14.26 15.40
CA GLN A 372 -29.29 13.02 15.45
C GLN A 372 -30.70 13.20 14.89
N GLU A 373 -31.37 14.31 15.23
CA GLU A 373 -32.68 14.67 14.69
C GLU A 373 -32.63 14.93 13.17
N TYR A 374 -31.54 15.53 12.68
CA TYR A 374 -31.31 15.71 11.25
C TYR A 374 -31.04 14.41 10.49
N LEU A 375 -30.26 13.49 11.07
CA LEU A 375 -29.89 12.21 10.44
C LEU A 375 -30.98 11.13 10.52
N MET A 376 -31.84 11.19 11.53
CA MET A 376 -33.01 10.33 11.67
C MET A 376 -34.31 11.13 11.62
N PRO A 377 -34.67 11.70 10.45
CA PRO A 377 -35.96 12.33 10.30
C PRO A 377 -37.04 11.24 10.39
N SER A 378 -37.91 11.39 11.39
CA SER A 378 -39.06 10.52 11.69
C SER A 378 -40.04 10.34 10.53
#